data_AF-A0A8T3M449-F1
#
_entry.id   AF-A0A8T3M449-F1
#
_cell.length_a   1.000
_cell.length_b   1.000
_cell.length_c   1.000
_cell.angle_alpha   90.00
_cell.angle_beta   90.00
_cell.angle_gamma   90.00
#
_symmetry.space_group_name_H-M   'P 1'
#
loop_
_entity.id
_entity.type
_entity.pdbx_description
1 polymer ?
#
loop_
_entity_poly.entity_id
_entity_poly.type
_entity_poly.pdbx_seq_one_letter_code
_entity_poly.pdbx_strand_id
1 'polypeptide(L)'
;MAKDLRINEMIRIREVRIIDDEGQQLGVMPTFKALALAQEKGLDLVEVAPTAVPPVCRILDYGQYKYELQKREREQKKKQKSQTFKEVRLAVKIDVHDLKTKARRAAEFLDKGDRVKVTVRFRGREISHSNLGRDLLMRTAEVLAEHGIVERQPLLEGRSMYIVMAPVEKRPEKKSENGDAASSADAGDTIGDAIAAKSLVPPREPAASASGEAPAQQGS
;
A
#
# COMPACT_ATOMS: atom_id res chain seq x y z
N MET A 1 -11.75 9.68 -10.60
CA MET A 1 -12.58 9.94 -11.80
C MET A 1 -11.74 9.49 -12.97
N ALA A 2 -12.33 8.84 -13.98
CA ALA A 2 -11.58 8.52 -15.19
C ALA A 2 -10.98 9.81 -15.74
N LYS A 3 -9.66 9.82 -15.95
CA LYS A 3 -8.94 11.00 -16.43
C LYS A 3 -9.39 11.24 -17.86
N ASP A 4 -10.12 12.32 -18.13
CA ASP A 4 -10.51 12.64 -19.51
C ASP A 4 -9.24 12.88 -20.33
N LEU A 5 -9.04 12.03 -21.33
CA LEU A 5 -7.90 12.07 -22.24
C LEU A 5 -8.24 12.99 -23.41
N ARG A 6 -7.22 13.64 -23.98
CA ARG A 6 -7.36 14.38 -25.22
C ARG A 6 -7.39 13.39 -26.38
N ILE A 7 -8.30 13.62 -27.31
CA ILE A 7 -8.49 12.77 -28.49
C ILE A 7 -8.43 13.62 -29.76
N ASN A 8 -7.94 13.04 -30.84
CA ASN A 8 -7.97 13.61 -32.19
C ASN A 8 -7.53 15.10 -32.22
N GLU A 9 -8.38 15.99 -32.73
CA GLU A 9 -8.17 17.46 -32.84
C GLU A 9 -7.90 18.19 -31.50
N MET A 10 -8.14 17.55 -30.34
CA MET A 10 -7.76 18.11 -29.04
C MET A 10 -6.24 18.06 -28.80
N ILE A 11 -5.50 17.26 -29.56
CA ILE A 11 -4.06 17.04 -29.43
C ILE A 11 -3.31 18.12 -30.24
N ARG A 12 -2.99 19.25 -29.59
CA ARG A 12 -2.31 20.40 -30.22
C ARG A 12 -0.78 20.32 -30.26
N ILE A 13 -0.21 19.15 -29.95
CA ILE A 13 1.23 18.91 -29.92
C ILE A 13 1.74 18.69 -31.35
N ARG A 14 2.99 19.04 -31.65
CA ARG A 14 3.58 18.87 -33.00
C ARG A 14 4.06 17.45 -33.27
N GLU A 15 4.75 16.84 -32.32
CA GLU A 15 5.37 15.51 -32.41
C GLU A 15 4.92 14.63 -31.25
N VAL A 16 4.54 13.39 -31.58
CA VAL A 16 3.95 12.43 -30.65
C VAL A 16 4.57 11.06 -30.87
N ARG A 17 4.74 10.28 -29.80
CA ARG A 17 5.13 8.87 -29.88
C ARG A 17 3.87 8.02 -30.05
N ILE A 18 3.81 7.25 -31.12
CA ILE A 18 2.62 6.47 -31.48
C ILE A 18 2.78 5.01 -31.10
N ILE A 19 1.74 4.51 -30.44
CA ILE A 19 1.48 3.09 -30.23
C ILE A 19 0.25 2.73 -31.07
N ASP A 20 0.35 1.64 -31.82
CA ASP A 20 -0.71 1.15 -32.68
C ASP A 20 -1.84 0.45 -31.89
N ASP A 21 -2.94 0.09 -32.56
CA ASP A 21 -4.04 -0.64 -31.94
C ASP A 21 -3.58 -2.01 -31.39
N GLU A 22 -2.83 -2.77 -32.19
CA GLU A 22 -2.15 -4.01 -31.80
C GLU A 22 -1.08 -3.83 -30.68
N GLY A 23 -0.73 -2.58 -30.33
CA GLY A 23 0.29 -2.28 -29.33
C GLY A 23 1.72 -2.17 -29.87
N GLN A 24 1.91 -2.27 -31.19
CA GLN A 24 3.21 -2.03 -31.84
C GLN A 24 3.65 -0.57 -31.67
N GLN A 25 4.96 -0.32 -31.49
CA GLN A 25 5.48 1.05 -31.37
C GLN A 25 5.92 1.56 -32.75
N LEU A 26 5.16 2.51 -33.32
CA LEU A 26 5.45 3.12 -34.62
C LEU A 26 6.51 4.26 -34.53
N GLY A 27 7.06 4.50 -33.34
CA GLY A 27 8.08 5.51 -33.09
C GLY A 27 7.51 6.91 -32.85
N VAL A 28 8.33 7.94 -33.11
CA VAL A 28 7.94 9.35 -32.99
C VAL A 28 7.59 9.88 -34.37
N MET A 29 6.43 10.52 -34.52
CA MET A 29 6.01 11.13 -35.78
C MET A 29 5.19 12.40 -35.53
N PRO A 30 5.00 13.25 -36.56
CA PRO A 30 4.12 14.40 -36.46
C PRO A 30 2.66 14.01 -36.23
N THR A 31 1.94 14.77 -35.41
CA THR A 31 0.55 14.49 -35.02
C THR A 31 -0.39 14.36 -36.23
N PHE A 32 -0.17 15.12 -37.31
CA PHE A 32 -0.99 15.01 -38.52
C PHE A 32 -0.88 13.63 -39.20
N LYS A 33 0.28 12.97 -39.15
CA LYS A 33 0.45 11.60 -39.66
C LYS A 33 -0.26 10.60 -38.76
N ALA A 34 -0.18 10.80 -37.45
CA ALA A 34 -0.87 9.96 -36.47
C ALA A 34 -2.40 10.05 -36.58
N LEU A 35 -2.94 11.24 -36.86
CA LEU A 35 -4.36 11.44 -37.13
C LEU A 35 -4.79 10.75 -38.42
N ALA A 36 -4.00 10.84 -39.49
CA ALA A 36 -4.27 10.12 -40.74
C ALA A 36 -4.29 8.59 -40.53
N LEU A 37 -3.31 8.03 -39.84
CA LEU A 37 -3.26 6.59 -39.52
C LEU A 37 -4.45 6.12 -38.66
N ALA A 38 -4.90 6.95 -37.71
CA ALA A 38 -6.10 6.65 -36.92
C ALA A 38 -7.36 6.66 -37.79
N GLN A 39 -7.51 7.66 -38.68
CA GLN A 39 -8.62 7.76 -39.63
C GLN A 39 -8.65 6.62 -40.65
N GLU A 40 -7.49 6.22 -41.20
CA GLU A 40 -7.36 5.06 -42.11
C GLU A 40 -7.85 3.76 -41.46
N LYS A 41 -7.67 3.61 -40.15
CA LYS A 41 -8.14 2.47 -39.36
C LYS A 41 -9.57 2.62 -38.81
N GLY A 42 -10.19 3.79 -38.95
CA GLY A 42 -11.50 4.09 -38.36
C GLY A 42 -11.49 4.15 -36.83
N LEU A 43 -10.34 4.47 -36.21
CA LEU A 43 -10.11 4.53 -34.77
C LEU A 43 -9.76 5.95 -34.30
N ASP A 44 -9.76 6.20 -33.00
CA ASP A 44 -9.35 7.49 -32.42
C ASP A 44 -7.85 7.51 -32.08
N LEU A 45 -7.22 8.68 -32.25
CA LEU A 45 -5.91 8.98 -31.69
C LEU A 45 -6.08 9.52 -30.26
N VAL A 46 -5.68 8.75 -29.25
CA VAL A 46 -5.88 9.08 -27.83
C VAL A 46 -4.55 9.36 -27.12
N GLU A 47 -4.41 10.54 -26.50
CA GLU A 47 -3.23 10.94 -25.71
C GLU A 47 -3.24 10.25 -24.33
N VAL A 48 -2.56 9.09 -24.24
CA VAL A 48 -2.52 8.28 -23.00
C VAL A 48 -1.50 8.79 -21.97
N ALA A 49 -0.40 9.41 -22.40
CA ALA A 49 0.63 9.93 -21.51
C ALA A 49 1.07 11.37 -21.88
N PRO A 50 0.33 12.40 -21.43
CA PRO A 50 0.64 13.80 -21.72
C PRO A 50 1.88 14.33 -21.00
N THR A 51 2.41 13.60 -20.01
CA THR A 51 3.58 13.98 -19.22
C THR A 51 4.90 13.43 -19.77
N ALA A 52 4.86 12.65 -20.86
CA ALA A 52 6.05 12.14 -21.53
C ALA A 52 6.61 13.17 -22.52
N VAL A 53 7.90 13.08 -22.82
CA VAL A 53 8.57 13.91 -23.84
C VAL A 53 9.25 12.98 -24.85
N PRO A 54 8.77 12.89 -26.12
CA PRO A 54 7.49 13.42 -26.60
C PRO A 54 6.27 12.71 -25.97
N PRO A 55 5.08 13.34 -25.95
CA PRO A 55 3.85 12.73 -25.42
C PRO A 55 3.49 11.43 -26.14
N VAL A 56 2.92 10.48 -25.41
CA VAL A 56 2.53 9.17 -25.97
C VAL A 56 1.05 9.17 -26.32
N CYS A 57 0.75 8.92 -27.58
CA CYS A 57 -0.60 8.69 -28.11
C CYS A 57 -0.74 7.22 -28.54
N ARG A 58 -1.95 6.69 -28.41
CA ARG A 58 -2.30 5.34 -28.87
C ARG A 58 -3.52 5.40 -29.78
N ILE A 59 -3.50 4.62 -30.85
CA ILE A 59 -4.65 4.42 -31.74
C ILE A 59 -5.56 3.36 -31.08
N LEU A 60 -6.82 3.71 -30.80
CA LEU A 60 -7.82 2.83 -30.16
C LEU A 60 -9.25 3.41 -30.26
N ASP A 61 -10.28 2.59 -29.99
CA ASP A 61 -11.65 3.08 -29.79
C ASP A 61 -11.76 3.76 -28.41
N TYR A 62 -12.00 5.08 -28.39
CA TYR A 62 -12.08 5.83 -27.13
C TYR A 62 -13.31 5.45 -26.28
N GLY A 63 -14.42 5.08 -26.91
CA GLY A 63 -15.66 4.66 -26.24
C GLY A 63 -15.49 3.35 -25.49
N GLN A 64 -14.96 2.32 -26.15
CA GLN A 64 -14.64 1.04 -25.54
C GLN A 64 -13.59 1.22 -24.43
N TYR A 65 -12.50 1.94 -24.71
CA TYR A 65 -11.45 2.17 -23.72
C TYR A 65 -11.96 2.91 -22.47
N LYS A 66 -12.82 3.92 -22.63
CA LYS A 66 -13.45 4.64 -21.51
C LYS A 66 -14.39 3.74 -20.71
N TYR A 67 -15.11 2.81 -21.36
CA TYR A 67 -15.92 1.80 -20.67
C TYR A 67 -15.06 0.82 -19.87
N GLU A 68 -14.00 0.27 -20.47
CA GLU A 68 -13.10 -0.68 -19.81
C GLU A 68 -12.35 -0.04 -18.64
N LEU A 69 -11.84 1.18 -18.80
CA LEU A 69 -11.19 1.94 -17.73
C LEU A 69 -12.17 2.19 -16.57
N GLN A 70 -13.42 2.58 -16.85
CA GLN A 70 -14.44 2.72 -15.83
C GLN A 70 -14.81 1.40 -15.15
N LYS A 71 -14.91 0.30 -15.91
CA LYS A 71 -15.18 -1.04 -15.37
C LYS A 71 -14.05 -1.48 -14.43
N ARG A 72 -12.79 -1.31 -14.86
CA ARG A 72 -11.58 -1.59 -14.08
C ARG A 72 -11.49 -0.71 -12.83
N GLU A 73 -11.77 0.59 -12.92
CA GLU A 73 -11.86 1.49 -11.75
C GLU A 73 -12.94 1.02 -10.76
N ARG A 74 -14.13 0.65 -11.25
CA ARG A 74 -15.24 0.16 -10.39
C ARG A 74 -14.88 -1.17 -9.74
N GLU A 75 -14.25 -2.09 -10.47
CA GLU A 75 -13.76 -3.35 -9.91
C GLU A 75 -12.65 -3.14 -8.88
N GLN A 76 -11.69 -2.25 -9.13
CA GLN A 76 -10.64 -1.89 -8.18
C GLN A 76 -11.23 -1.28 -6.91
N LYS A 77 -12.17 -0.33 -7.03
CA LYS A 77 -12.90 0.25 -5.88
C LYS A 77 -13.71 -0.79 -5.10
N LYS A 78 -14.31 -1.79 -5.77
CA LYS A 78 -15.00 -2.92 -5.11
C LYS A 78 -14.04 -3.90 -4.43
N LYS A 79 -12.86 -4.14 -5.02
CA LYS A 79 -11.81 -5.02 -4.48
C LYS A 79 -11.04 -4.36 -3.33
N GLN A 80 -10.97 -3.02 -3.30
CA GLN A 80 -10.38 -2.24 -2.22
C GLN A 80 -11.28 -2.29 -0.98
N LYS A 81 -10.99 -3.21 -0.06
CA LYS A 81 -11.60 -3.23 1.27
C LYS A 81 -11.32 -1.91 1.97
N SER A 82 -12.35 -1.10 2.22
CA SER A 82 -12.23 0.09 3.06
C SER A 82 -12.00 -0.32 4.51
N GLN A 83 -10.77 -0.22 5.02
CA GLN A 83 -10.52 -0.33 6.45
C GLN A 83 -11.29 0.79 7.16
N THR A 84 -12.24 0.43 8.02
CA THR A 84 -12.97 1.42 8.83
C THR A 84 -12.36 1.54 10.21
N PHE A 85 -12.61 2.65 10.87
CA PHE A 85 -12.14 2.88 12.24
C PHE A 85 -13.27 2.54 13.21
N LYS A 86 -13.06 1.54 14.08
CA LYS A 86 -14.00 1.13 15.12
C LYS A 86 -13.53 1.62 16.48
N GLU A 87 -14.47 1.98 17.36
CA GLU A 87 -14.16 2.34 18.74
C GLU A 87 -14.75 1.32 19.71
N VAL A 88 -13.94 0.84 20.66
CA VAL A 88 -14.38 -0.05 21.75
C VAL A 88 -14.15 0.67 23.07
N ARG A 89 -15.21 0.89 23.85
CA ARG A 89 -15.15 1.66 25.10
C ARG A 89 -15.15 0.77 26.34
N LEU A 90 -14.12 0.93 27.15
CA LEU A 90 -13.90 0.26 28.43
C LEU A 90 -14.16 1.24 29.60
N ALA A 91 -14.58 0.69 30.73
CA ALA A 91 -14.66 1.42 31.99
C ALA A 91 -13.44 1.07 32.86
N VAL A 92 -12.99 2.01 33.71
CA VAL A 92 -11.84 1.79 34.61
C VAL A 92 -12.06 0.60 35.56
N LYS A 93 -13.31 0.39 36.01
CA LYS A 93 -13.73 -0.70 36.90
C LYS A 93 -14.54 -1.74 36.11
N ILE A 94 -13.93 -2.33 35.10
CA ILE A 94 -14.53 -3.39 34.28
C ILE A 94 -14.33 -4.75 34.94
N ASP A 95 -15.35 -5.61 34.86
CA ASP A 95 -15.25 -7.01 35.28
C ASP A 95 -14.49 -7.85 34.24
N VAL A 96 -13.85 -8.95 34.68
CA VAL A 96 -13.08 -9.86 33.82
C VAL A 96 -13.94 -10.43 32.68
N HIS A 97 -15.21 -10.72 32.92
CA HIS A 97 -16.12 -11.24 31.90
C HIS A 97 -16.52 -10.19 30.85
N ASP A 98 -16.81 -8.94 31.25
CA ASP A 98 -17.09 -7.83 30.32
C ASP A 98 -15.83 -7.46 29.52
N LEU A 99 -14.65 -7.50 30.16
CA LEU A 99 -13.36 -7.29 29.48
C LEU A 99 -13.15 -8.33 28.39
N LYS A 100 -13.29 -9.63 28.69
CA LYS A 100 -13.16 -10.71 27.70
C LYS A 100 -14.18 -10.57 26.56
N THR A 101 -15.42 -10.17 26.87
CA THR A 101 -16.47 -9.94 25.87
C THR A 101 -16.14 -8.76 24.93
N LYS A 102 -15.59 -7.67 25.46
CA LYS A 102 -15.18 -6.51 24.65
C LYS A 102 -13.88 -6.75 23.88
N ALA A 103 -12.94 -7.49 24.46
CA ALA A 103 -11.75 -7.97 23.75
C ALA A 103 -12.16 -8.85 22.56
N ARG A 104 -13.06 -9.82 22.73
CA ARG A 104 -13.57 -10.64 21.61
C ARG A 104 -14.18 -9.79 20.48
N ARG A 105 -14.98 -8.76 20.81
CA ARG A 105 -15.51 -7.83 19.80
C ARG A 105 -14.42 -7.02 19.10
N ALA A 106 -13.36 -6.63 19.81
CA ALA A 106 -12.19 -5.96 19.21
C ALA A 106 -11.42 -6.90 18.28
N ALA A 107 -11.20 -8.16 18.66
CA ALA A 107 -10.62 -9.20 17.81
C ALA A 107 -11.45 -9.40 16.53
N GLU A 108 -12.77 -9.51 16.64
CA GLU A 108 -13.69 -9.61 15.50
C GLU A 108 -13.68 -8.39 14.55
N PHE A 109 -13.21 -7.22 14.99
CA PHE A 109 -12.97 -6.07 14.11
C PHE A 109 -11.59 -6.15 13.45
N LEU A 110 -10.56 -6.54 14.21
CA LEU A 110 -9.20 -6.73 13.70
C LEU A 110 -9.15 -7.85 12.63
N ASP A 111 -9.80 -9.00 12.86
CA ASP A 111 -9.90 -10.08 11.86
C ASP A 111 -10.67 -9.67 10.59
N LYS A 112 -11.56 -8.67 10.68
CA LYS A 112 -12.24 -8.09 9.50
C LYS A 112 -11.36 -7.11 8.71
N GLY A 113 -10.20 -6.72 9.26
CA GLY A 113 -9.30 -5.72 8.71
C GLY A 113 -9.64 -4.27 9.09
N ASP A 114 -10.48 -4.06 10.11
CA ASP A 114 -10.75 -2.72 10.65
C ASP A 114 -9.66 -2.31 11.66
N ARG A 115 -9.38 -1.00 11.76
CA ARG A 115 -8.52 -0.44 12.81
C ARG A 115 -9.35 -0.14 14.05
N VAL A 116 -8.84 -0.48 15.24
CA VAL A 116 -9.61 -0.38 16.50
C VAL A 116 -8.96 0.62 17.47
N LYS A 117 -9.72 1.64 17.87
CA LYS A 117 -9.39 2.50 19.03
C LYS A 117 -10.06 1.92 20.27
N VAL A 118 -9.25 1.41 21.20
CA VAL A 118 -9.75 0.97 22.51
C VAL A 118 -9.60 2.14 23.47
N THR A 119 -10.72 2.65 23.99
CA THR A 119 -10.78 3.86 24.83
C THR A 119 -11.24 3.49 26.25
N VAL A 120 -10.43 3.79 27.27
CA VAL A 120 -10.85 3.83 28.69
C VAL A 120 -11.31 5.24 29.04
N ARG A 121 -12.53 5.40 29.56
CA ARG A 121 -13.06 6.69 30.02
C ARG A 121 -12.96 6.82 31.55
N PHE A 122 -12.35 7.91 32.03
CA PHE A 122 -12.27 8.22 33.46
C PHE A 122 -13.46 9.09 33.92
N ARG A 123 -14.04 8.78 35.08
CA ARG A 123 -14.92 9.73 35.81
C ARG A 123 -14.03 10.72 36.59
N GLY A 124 -14.58 11.87 36.97
CA GLY A 124 -13.78 13.10 37.21
C GLY A 124 -12.56 12.97 38.13
N ARG A 125 -12.69 12.27 39.27
CA ARG A 125 -11.60 12.06 40.25
C ARG A 125 -10.69 10.85 39.93
N GLU A 126 -10.99 10.12 38.85
CA GLU A 126 -10.27 8.90 38.44
C GLU A 126 -9.12 9.21 37.46
N ILE A 127 -8.99 10.46 36.97
CA ILE A 127 -7.90 10.87 36.06
C ILE A 127 -6.52 10.68 36.72
N SER A 128 -6.43 10.89 38.04
CA SER A 128 -5.23 10.61 38.84
C SER A 128 -4.85 9.12 38.88
N HIS A 129 -5.76 8.22 38.48
CA HIS A 129 -5.52 6.78 38.35
C HIS A 129 -5.23 6.40 36.89
N SER A 130 -4.49 7.26 36.17
CA SER A 130 -4.05 7.05 34.79
C SER A 130 -3.30 5.73 34.62
N ASN A 131 -2.49 5.32 35.61
CA ASN A 131 -1.80 4.02 35.65
C ASN A 131 -2.77 2.84 35.52
N LEU A 132 -3.87 2.83 36.28
CA LEU A 132 -4.87 1.75 36.22
C LEU A 132 -5.54 1.66 34.84
N GLY A 133 -5.78 2.80 34.19
CA GLY A 133 -6.26 2.83 32.80
C GLY A 133 -5.21 2.35 31.79
N ARG A 134 -3.93 2.67 32.02
CA ARG A 134 -2.81 2.21 31.19
C ARG A 134 -2.63 0.69 31.28
N ASP A 135 -2.64 0.13 32.49
CA ASP A 135 -2.50 -1.30 32.73
C ASP A 135 -3.66 -2.09 32.11
N LEU A 136 -4.89 -1.56 32.22
CA LEU A 136 -6.07 -2.16 31.57
C LEU A 136 -5.94 -2.16 30.03
N LEU A 137 -5.44 -1.08 29.44
CA LEU A 137 -5.19 -1.00 28.00
C LEU A 137 -4.06 -1.95 27.55
N MET A 138 -2.98 -2.07 28.32
CA MET A 138 -1.90 -3.03 28.05
C MET A 138 -2.40 -4.48 28.09
N ARG A 139 -3.11 -4.88 29.16
CA ARG A 139 -3.72 -6.22 29.25
C ARG A 139 -4.69 -6.51 28.11
N THR A 140 -5.44 -5.49 27.67
CA THR A 140 -6.34 -5.62 26.50
C THR A 140 -5.53 -5.81 25.22
N ALA A 141 -4.41 -5.10 25.04
CA ALA A 141 -3.52 -5.25 23.91
C ALA A 141 -2.81 -6.62 23.87
N GLU A 142 -2.39 -7.15 25.03
CA GLU A 142 -1.80 -8.49 25.18
C GLU A 142 -2.80 -9.58 24.74
N VAL A 143 -4.05 -9.51 25.21
CA VAL A 143 -5.12 -10.44 24.80
C VAL A 143 -5.47 -10.31 23.30
N LEU A 144 -5.18 -9.16 22.69
CA LEU A 144 -5.42 -8.90 21.26
C LEU A 144 -4.19 -9.09 20.37
N ALA A 145 -3.03 -9.44 20.93
CA ALA A 145 -1.75 -9.50 20.20
C ALA A 145 -1.74 -10.52 19.04
N GLU A 146 -2.57 -11.56 19.11
CA GLU A 146 -2.75 -12.56 18.05
C GLU A 146 -3.49 -11.99 16.82
N HIS A 147 -4.35 -10.98 17.02
CA HIS A 147 -5.21 -10.40 15.97
C HIS A 147 -4.74 -9.03 15.48
N GLY A 148 -4.03 -8.26 16.30
CA GLY A 148 -3.62 -6.89 15.98
C GLY A 148 -2.33 -6.44 16.64
N ILE A 149 -1.61 -5.56 15.94
CA ILE A 149 -0.43 -4.87 16.45
C ILE A 149 -0.80 -3.52 17.05
N VAL A 150 -0.11 -3.12 18.12
CA VAL A 150 -0.27 -1.78 18.72
C VAL A 150 0.42 -0.73 17.85
N GLU A 151 -0.38 0.05 17.11
CA GLU A 151 0.10 1.14 16.27
C GLU A 151 0.36 2.41 17.10
N ARG A 152 -0.49 2.67 18.11
CA ARG A 152 -0.33 3.78 19.05
C ARG A 152 -0.40 3.27 20.49
N GLN A 153 0.69 3.52 21.22
CA GLN A 153 0.83 3.33 22.66
C GLN A 153 -0.25 4.11 23.45
N PRO A 154 -0.49 3.79 24.74
CA PRO A 154 -1.52 4.45 25.54
C PRO A 154 -1.32 5.98 25.65
N LEU A 155 -2.20 6.76 25.02
CA LEU A 155 -2.22 8.22 25.08
C LEU A 155 -3.42 8.72 25.89
N LEU A 156 -3.19 9.71 26.75
CA LEU A 156 -4.23 10.41 27.49
C LEU A 156 -4.78 11.59 26.66
N GLU A 157 -6.07 11.58 26.38
CA GLU A 157 -6.81 12.59 25.61
C GLU A 157 -7.93 13.15 26.49
N GLY A 158 -7.61 14.22 27.22
CA GLY A 158 -8.52 14.90 28.15
C GLY A 158 -8.98 13.99 29.31
N ARG A 159 -10.14 13.37 29.16
CA ARG A 159 -10.80 12.53 30.20
C ARG A 159 -10.88 11.05 29.81
N SER A 160 -10.17 10.65 28.76
CA SER A 160 -10.07 9.28 28.29
C SER A 160 -8.61 8.95 27.99
N MET A 161 -8.21 7.69 28.15
CA MET A 161 -6.95 7.17 27.61
C MET A 161 -7.29 6.15 26.52
N TYR A 162 -6.48 6.08 25.47
CA TYR A 162 -6.73 5.12 24.39
C TYR A 162 -5.44 4.52 23.83
N ILE A 163 -5.59 3.35 23.21
CA ILE A 163 -4.64 2.77 22.26
C ILE A 163 -5.28 2.68 20.88
N VAL A 164 -4.46 2.63 19.83
CA VAL A 164 -4.92 2.26 18.48
C VAL A 164 -4.20 0.99 18.08
N MET A 165 -4.99 -0.03 17.71
CA MET A 165 -4.50 -1.29 17.18
C MET A 165 -4.84 -1.39 15.71
N ALA A 166 -3.85 -1.79 14.91
CA ALA A 166 -4.02 -2.14 13.51
C ALA A 166 -4.17 -3.66 13.38
N PRO A 167 -4.97 -4.15 12.43
CA PRO A 167 -5.10 -5.59 12.20
C PRO A 167 -3.76 -6.17 11.75
N VAL A 168 -3.43 -7.38 12.22
CA VAL A 168 -2.37 -8.16 11.57
C VAL A 168 -2.87 -8.51 10.18
N GLU A 169 -2.13 -8.17 9.12
CA GLU A 169 -2.45 -8.62 7.77
C GLU A 169 -2.23 -10.13 7.66
N LYS A 170 -3.25 -10.90 8.07
CA LYS A 170 -3.41 -12.30 7.66
C LYS A 170 -3.51 -12.29 6.13
N ARG A 171 -2.36 -12.52 5.49
CA ARG A 171 -2.24 -12.77 4.04
C ARG A 171 -3.34 -13.76 3.69
N PRO A 172 -4.24 -13.47 2.74
CA PRO A 172 -5.43 -14.29 2.55
C PRO A 172 -5.00 -15.69 2.09
N GLU A 173 -5.03 -16.63 3.03
CA GLU A 173 -4.82 -18.04 2.74
C GLU A 173 -5.91 -18.45 1.76
N LYS A 174 -5.49 -18.78 0.54
CA LYS A 174 -6.37 -19.42 -0.42
C LYS A 174 -6.78 -20.75 0.20
N LYS A 175 -8.05 -20.91 0.57
CA LYS A 175 -8.63 -22.23 0.81
C LYS A 175 -8.34 -23.11 -0.42
N SER A 176 -7.40 -24.03 -0.29
CA SER A 176 -7.27 -25.18 -1.18
C SER A 176 -8.22 -26.25 -0.68
N GLU A 177 -9.47 -26.19 -1.13
CA GLU A 177 -10.39 -27.32 -0.99
C GLU A 177 -10.05 -28.33 -2.10
N ASN A 178 -9.29 -29.36 -1.73
CA ASN A 178 -9.32 -30.69 -2.34
C ASN A 178 -8.75 -31.68 -1.31
N GLY A 179 -9.46 -32.78 -1.10
CA GLY A 179 -9.15 -33.74 -0.04
C GLY A 179 -8.44 -35.00 -0.52
N ASP A 180 -7.95 -35.73 0.48
CA ASP A 180 -7.71 -37.17 0.56
C ASP A 180 -6.47 -37.85 -0.05
N ALA A 181 -6.19 -38.99 0.60
CA ALA A 181 -5.20 -40.04 0.36
C ALA A 181 -3.76 -39.81 0.88
N ALA A 182 -3.37 -40.67 1.83
CA ALA A 182 -2.06 -40.70 2.46
C ALA A 182 -1.11 -41.71 1.78
N SER A 183 0.20 -41.54 1.98
CA SER A 183 1.12 -42.66 2.19
C SER A 183 2.39 -42.19 2.93
N SER A 184 3.01 -43.12 3.66
CA SER A 184 4.13 -42.93 4.58
C SER A 184 5.37 -43.72 4.13
N ALA A 185 6.46 -43.59 4.90
CA ALA A 185 7.80 -44.17 4.74
C ALA A 185 8.73 -43.37 3.78
N ASP A 186 9.84 -42.74 4.18
CA ASP A 186 10.90 -42.99 5.19
C ASP A 186 12.14 -43.70 4.60
N ALA A 187 13.24 -42.94 4.52
CA ALA A 187 14.65 -43.36 4.42
C ALA A 187 15.52 -42.10 4.33
N GLY A 188 16.45 -41.89 5.26
CA GLY A 188 17.50 -40.87 5.15
C GLY A 188 18.88 -41.49 4.94
N ASP A 189 19.87 -40.68 4.55
CA ASP A 189 21.23 -40.76 5.12
C ASP A 189 22.00 -39.43 4.86
N THR A 190 23.27 -39.41 5.27
CA THR A 190 24.05 -38.24 5.68
C THR A 190 25.30 -37.99 4.80
N ILE A 191 26.09 -36.97 5.17
CA ILE A 191 27.46 -36.63 4.67
C ILE A 191 27.45 -35.89 3.30
N GLY A 192 28.25 -34.83 3.07
CA GLY A 192 29.18 -34.09 3.93
C GLY A 192 29.89 -32.95 3.18
N ASP A 193 30.78 -32.22 3.87
CA ASP A 193 31.61 -31.11 3.33
C ASP A 193 32.38 -31.42 2.03
N ALA A 194 32.54 -30.39 1.15
CA ALA A 194 33.88 -29.97 0.68
C ALA A 194 33.91 -28.70 -0.22
N ILE A 195 34.57 -27.64 0.28
CA ILE A 195 35.67 -26.88 -0.39
C ILE A 195 35.38 -26.08 -1.68
N ALA A 196 35.10 -24.78 -1.47
CA ALA A 196 35.80 -23.58 -1.98
C ALA A 196 36.57 -23.56 -3.34
N ALA A 197 36.23 -22.57 -4.18
CA ALA A 197 37.10 -21.59 -4.90
C ALA A 197 36.25 -20.87 -5.99
N LYS A 198 36.39 -19.59 -6.34
CA LYS A 198 37.32 -18.50 -5.95
C LYS A 198 36.72 -17.15 -6.39
N SER A 199 37.06 -16.04 -5.71
CA SER A 199 37.08 -14.66 -6.25
C SER A 199 35.72 -13.98 -6.60
N LEU A 200 35.51 -12.67 -6.44
CA LEU A 200 36.36 -11.60 -5.89
C LEU A 200 35.50 -10.47 -5.26
N VAL A 201 35.83 -10.10 -4.02
CA VAL A 201 35.53 -8.85 -3.28
C VAL A 201 36.79 -8.62 -2.43
N PRO A 202 37.18 -7.42 -1.93
CA PRO A 202 36.53 -6.09 -1.89
C PRO A 202 37.52 -5.02 -2.48
N PRO A 203 37.74 -3.75 -2.01
CA PRO A 203 37.07 -2.89 -1.00
C PRO A 203 36.87 -1.42 -1.51
N ARG A 204 36.67 -0.31 -0.74
CA ARG A 204 36.52 0.00 0.70
C ARG A 204 35.82 1.38 0.89
N GLU A 205 35.25 1.64 2.07
CA GLU A 205 35.15 2.99 2.68
C GLU A 205 36.46 3.34 3.45
N PRO A 206 36.60 4.46 4.21
CA PRO A 206 36.04 5.82 4.13
C PRO A 206 37.18 6.87 4.03
N ALA A 207 36.89 8.18 4.12
CA ALA A 207 37.69 9.19 4.87
C ALA A 207 37.13 10.62 4.73
N ALA A 208 37.59 11.53 5.58
CA ALA A 208 37.08 12.90 5.72
C ALA A 208 38.12 13.99 5.39
N SER A 209 37.63 15.23 5.41
CA SER A 209 38.31 16.48 5.82
C SER A 209 39.30 17.22 4.90
N ALA A 210 38.96 18.53 4.77
CA ALA A 210 39.81 19.72 4.91
C ALA A 210 40.54 20.35 3.69
N SER A 211 40.40 21.70 3.65
CA SER A 211 41.23 22.71 2.95
C SER A 211 41.21 22.72 1.41
N GLY A 212 41.10 23.84 0.68
CA GLY A 212 40.87 25.24 1.07
C GLY A 212 41.82 26.21 0.35
N GLU A 213 41.33 27.02 -0.59
CA GLU A 213 42.09 28.17 -1.14
C GLU A 213 41.16 29.24 -1.75
N ALA A 214 41.63 30.50 -1.76
CA ALA A 214 40.93 31.67 -2.32
C ALA A 214 41.28 31.87 -3.81
N PRO A 215 40.75 32.90 -4.52
CA PRO A 215 41.52 34.16 -4.51
C PRO A 215 40.73 35.49 -4.70
N ALA A 216 41.44 36.58 -4.35
CA ALA A 216 41.50 37.89 -4.99
C ALA A 216 40.25 38.79 -5.17
N GLN A 217 40.28 39.93 -4.47
CA GLN A 217 39.72 41.20 -4.92
C GLN A 217 40.71 41.94 -5.84
N GLN A 218 40.23 42.44 -6.98
CA GLN A 218 40.65 43.70 -7.64
C GLN A 218 39.39 44.20 -8.39
N GLY A 219 39.09 45.49 -8.53
CA GLY A 219 39.84 46.68 -8.15
C GLY A 219 39.76 47.76 -9.25
N SER A 220 38.62 48.45 -9.36
CA SER A 220 38.42 49.75 -10.05
C SER A 220 37.06 50.33 -9.64
#